data_AF-A0A0F0GES1-F1
#
_entry.id   AF-A0A0F0GES1-F1
#
_cell.length_a   1.000
_cell.length_b   1.000
_cell.length_c   1.000
_cell.angle_alpha   90.00
_cell.angle_beta   90.00
_cell.angle_gamma   90.00
#
_symmetry.space_group_name_H-M   'P 1'
#
loop_
_entity.id
_entity.type
_entity.pdbx_description
1 polymer ?
#
loop_
_entity_poly.entity_id
_entity_poly.type
_entity_poly.pdbx_seq_one_letter_code
_entity_poly.pdbx_strand_id
1 'polypeptide(L)'
;MTGTKVDLETLRAAIKEYESIKDELLQAHSSGEVLTAVKGAGKDMPSQVYATWAAAAGKAHQDSNKQLQDALTTRIDNLKATLAQYERTEQGNQANLKPKD
;
A
#
# COMPACT_ATOMS: atom_id res chain seq x y z
N MET A 1 31.38 -13.03 5.16
CA MET A 1 30.04 -13.46 5.61
C MET A 1 29.12 -12.25 5.56
N THR A 2 28.40 -12.05 4.44
CA THR A 2 27.73 -10.78 4.11
C THR A 2 26.38 -10.95 3.41
N GLY A 3 25.94 -12.17 3.08
CA GLY A 3 24.71 -12.40 2.32
C GLY A 3 23.42 -12.04 3.05
N THR A 4 23.29 -12.43 4.33
CA THR A 4 22.03 -12.29 5.08
C THR A 4 21.72 -10.85 5.51
N LYS A 5 22.74 -10.07 5.91
CA LYS A 5 22.53 -8.66 6.32
C LYS A 5 22.13 -7.76 5.14
N VAL A 6 22.76 -7.96 3.99
CA VAL A 6 22.42 -7.22 2.75
C VAL A 6 21.00 -7.54 2.30
N ASP A 7 20.54 -8.77 2.51
CA ASP A 7 19.16 -9.20 2.21
C ASP A 7 18.12 -8.54 3.14
N LEU A 8 18.40 -8.42 4.44
CA LEU A 8 17.48 -7.75 5.40
C LEU A 8 17.37 -6.25 5.18
N GLU A 9 18.46 -5.57 4.84
CA GLU A 9 18.41 -4.14 4.48
C GLU A 9 17.61 -3.92 3.19
N THR A 10 17.78 -4.81 2.21
CA THR A 10 16.98 -4.79 0.96
C THR A 10 15.50 -5.01 1.25
N LEU A 11 15.16 -5.96 2.13
CA LEU A 11 13.78 -6.23 2.56
C LEU A 11 13.16 -5.02 3.28
N ARG A 12 13.90 -4.36 4.17
CA ARG A 12 13.46 -3.14 4.86
C ARG A 12 13.24 -1.98 3.88
N ALA A 13 14.14 -1.82 2.91
CA ALA A 13 14.00 -0.80 1.87
C ALA A 13 12.73 -1.03 1.03
N ALA A 14 12.47 -2.27 0.61
CA ALA A 14 11.27 -2.62 -0.15
C ALA A 14 9.98 -2.40 0.65
N ILE A 15 9.97 -2.74 1.95
CA ILE A 15 8.82 -2.44 2.83
C ILE A 15 8.55 -0.93 2.86
N LYS A 16 9.59 -0.11 3.04
CA LYS A 16 9.46 1.35 3.10
C LYS A 16 8.95 1.95 1.78
N GLU A 17 9.41 1.42 0.65
CA GLU A 17 8.92 1.82 -0.68
C GLU A 17 7.43 1.51 -0.83
N TYR A 18 6.99 0.31 -0.44
CA TYR A 18 5.58 -0.06 -0.50
C TYR A 18 4.70 0.75 0.46
N GLU A 19 5.21 1.11 1.65
CA GLU A 19 4.54 2.04 2.56
C GLU A 19 4.37 3.42 1.92
N SER A 20 5.40 3.96 1.26
CA SER A 20 5.32 5.24 0.54
C SER A 20 4.26 5.19 -0.57
N ILE A 21 4.24 4.12 -1.38
CA ILE A 21 3.24 3.96 -2.44
C ILE A 21 1.83 3.87 -1.86
N LYS A 22 1.65 3.15 -0.74
CA LYS A 22 0.36 3.07 -0.05
C LYS A 22 -0.10 4.45 0.44
N ASP A 23 0.80 5.25 1.00
CA ASP A 23 0.50 6.61 1.46
C ASP A 23 0.08 7.52 0.29
N GLU A 24 0.78 7.44 -0.85
CA GLU A 24 0.38 8.13 -2.07
C GLU A 24 -1.01 7.71 -2.56
N LEU A 25 -1.33 6.42 -2.51
CA LEU A 25 -2.66 5.91 -2.87
C LEU A 25 -3.75 6.40 -1.91
N LEU A 26 -3.47 6.46 -0.60
CA LEU A 26 -4.38 7.02 0.39
C LEU A 26 -4.65 8.51 0.12
N GLN A 27 -3.61 9.27 -0.21
CA GLN A 27 -3.75 10.68 -0.57
C GLN A 27 -4.52 10.88 -1.89
N ALA A 28 -4.23 10.06 -2.90
CA ALA A 28 -4.94 10.06 -4.18
C ALA A 28 -6.42 9.68 -4.01
N HIS A 29 -6.73 8.74 -3.11
CA HIS A 29 -8.10 8.35 -2.81
C HIS A 29 -8.86 9.51 -2.16
N SER A 30 -8.30 10.11 -1.10
CA SER A 30 -8.90 11.26 -0.41
C SER A 30 -9.12 12.46 -1.34
N SER A 31 -8.09 12.86 -2.10
CA SER A 31 -8.21 13.99 -3.04
C SER A 31 -9.19 13.70 -4.20
N GLY A 32 -9.29 12.44 -4.63
CA GLY A 32 -10.17 12.05 -5.72
C GLY A 32 -11.63 11.83 -5.32
N GLU A 33 -12.03 12.01 -4.05
CA GLU A 33 -13.45 11.94 -3.64
C GLU A 33 -14.33 12.89 -4.46
N VAL A 34 -13.78 14.03 -4.87
CA VAL A 34 -14.45 15.02 -5.72
C VAL A 34 -14.94 14.44 -7.05
N LEU A 35 -14.27 13.40 -7.58
CA LEU A 35 -14.64 12.74 -8.82
C LEU A 35 -15.92 11.92 -8.68
N THR A 36 -16.34 11.59 -7.46
CA THR A 36 -17.58 10.86 -7.19
C THR A 36 -18.79 11.79 -7.05
N ALA A 37 -18.56 13.09 -6.95
CA ALA A 37 -19.57 14.11 -6.67
C ALA A 37 -19.77 15.10 -7.84
N VAL A 38 -19.49 14.67 -9.07
CA VAL A 38 -19.64 15.50 -10.28
C VAL A 38 -21.10 15.91 -10.47
N LYS A 39 -21.33 17.20 -10.70
CA LYS A 39 -22.66 17.78 -10.94
C LYS A 39 -22.82 18.17 -12.41
N GLY A 40 -24.04 18.05 -12.92
CA GLY A 40 -24.37 18.51 -14.27
C GLY A 40 -24.21 20.02 -14.40
N ALA A 41 -23.70 20.48 -15.54
CA ALA A 41 -23.54 21.91 -15.84
C ALA A 41 -24.88 22.65 -15.98
N GLY A 42 -25.95 21.91 -16.31
CA GLY A 42 -27.33 22.40 -16.42
C GLY A 42 -28.34 21.34 -16.00
N LYS A 43 -29.63 21.71 -16.02
CA LYS A 43 -30.76 20.79 -15.75
C LYS A 43 -31.18 19.98 -16.97
N ASP A 44 -30.57 20.24 -18.12
CA ASP A 44 -30.83 19.52 -19.36
C ASP A 44 -30.35 18.07 -19.26
N MET A 45 -31.05 17.18 -19.97
CA MET A 45 -30.79 15.75 -19.93
C MET A 45 -29.34 15.39 -20.31
N PRO A 46 -28.72 15.95 -21.37
CA PRO A 46 -27.31 15.71 -21.67
C PRO A 46 -26.37 16.02 -20.49
N SER A 47 -26.50 17.20 -19.87
CA SER A 47 -25.68 17.58 -18.70
C SER A 47 -25.80 16.60 -17.53
N GLN A 48 -27.01 16.10 -17.26
CA GLN A 48 -27.26 15.13 -16.19
C GLN A 48 -26.66 13.74 -16.52
N VAL A 49 -26.78 13.30 -17.77
CA VAL A 49 -26.18 12.04 -18.25
C VAL A 49 -24.67 12.10 -18.11
N TYR A 50 -24.01 13.14 -18.61
CA TYR A 50 -22.55 13.28 -18.49
C TYR A 50 -22.08 13.29 -17.03
N ALA A 51 -22.77 14.02 -16.14
CA ALA A 51 -22.42 14.03 -14.72
C ALA A 51 -22.55 12.64 -14.08
N THR A 52 -23.58 11.88 -14.44
CA THR A 52 -23.78 10.50 -13.97
C THR A 52 -22.62 9.59 -14.40
N TRP A 53 -22.25 9.63 -15.69
CA TRP A 53 -21.13 8.83 -16.20
C TRP A 53 -19.80 9.23 -15.56
N ALA A 54 -19.56 10.52 -15.38
CA ALA A 54 -18.36 11.02 -14.73
C ALA A 54 -18.28 10.57 -13.26
N ALA A 55 -19.38 10.66 -12.51
CA ALA A 55 -19.45 10.18 -11.13
C ALA A 55 -19.24 8.67 -11.02
N ALA A 56 -19.84 7.89 -11.94
CA ALA A 56 -19.66 6.44 -12.00
C ALA A 56 -18.20 6.04 -12.31
N ALA A 57 -17.57 6.72 -13.27
CA ALA A 57 -16.15 6.52 -13.57
C ALA A 57 -15.26 6.91 -12.39
N GLY A 58 -15.55 8.03 -11.72
CA GLY A 58 -14.87 8.45 -10.49
C GLY A 58 -14.98 7.40 -9.38
N LYS A 59 -16.18 6.83 -9.18
CA LYS A 59 -16.41 5.76 -8.20
C LYS A 59 -15.62 4.49 -8.55
N ALA A 60 -15.62 4.06 -9.80
CA ALA A 60 -14.87 2.89 -10.23
C ALA A 60 -13.35 3.07 -10.04
N HIS A 61 -12.82 4.27 -10.32
CA HIS A 61 -11.43 4.60 -10.06
C HIS A 61 -11.10 4.55 -8.55
N GLN A 62 -11.97 5.12 -7.70
CA GLN A 62 -11.81 5.05 -6.24
C GLN A 62 -11.81 3.61 -5.72
N ASP A 63 -12.72 2.77 -6.23
CA ASP A 63 -12.79 1.36 -5.86
C ASP A 63 -11.51 0.60 -6.27
N SER A 64 -10.98 0.87 -7.47
CA SER A 64 -9.72 0.29 -7.92
C SER A 64 -8.54 0.74 -7.05
N ASN A 65 -8.47 2.04 -6.71
CA ASN A 65 -7.45 2.56 -5.78
C ASN A 65 -7.56 1.85 -4.42
N LYS A 66 -8.77 1.73 -3.87
CA LYS A 66 -8.98 1.04 -2.58
C LYS A 66 -8.52 -0.41 -2.61
N GLN A 67 -8.79 -1.15 -3.68
CA GLN A 67 -8.30 -2.52 -3.86
C GLN A 67 -6.76 -2.59 -3.87
N LEU A 68 -6.09 -1.62 -4.52
CA LEU A 68 -4.63 -1.55 -4.51
C LEU A 68 -4.07 -1.26 -3.12
N GLN A 69 -4.70 -0.36 -2.35
CA GLN A 69 -4.32 -0.10 -0.95
C GLN A 69 -4.42 -1.36 -0.09
N ASP A 70 -5.48 -2.14 -0.25
CA ASP A 70 -5.71 -3.37 0.53
C ASP A 70 -4.70 -4.47 0.16
N ALA A 71 -4.41 -4.63 -1.14
CA ALA A 71 -3.39 -5.55 -1.62
C ALA A 71 -1.98 -5.16 -1.11
N LEU A 72 -1.62 -3.88 -1.18
CA LEU A 72 -0.33 -3.40 -0.65
C LEU A 72 -0.25 -3.56 0.86
N THR A 73 -1.32 -3.29 1.60
CA THR A 73 -1.37 -3.51 3.05
C THR A 73 -1.05 -4.96 3.40
N THR A 74 -1.74 -5.90 2.75
CA THR A 74 -1.49 -7.33 2.96
C THR A 74 -0.05 -7.71 2.65
N ARG A 75 0.53 -7.16 1.58
CA ARG A 75 1.91 -7.46 1.20
C ARG A 75 2.93 -6.87 2.18
N ILE A 76 2.72 -5.64 2.64
CA ILE A 76 3.56 -5.00 3.67
C ILE A 76 3.53 -5.83 4.95
N ASP A 77 2.35 -6.26 5.40
CA ASP A 77 2.20 -7.05 6.61
C ASP A 77 2.94 -8.39 6.51
N ASN A 78 2.82 -9.08 5.37
CA ASN A 78 3.57 -10.31 5.11
C ASN A 78 5.09 -10.07 5.14
N LEU A 79 5.59 -9.01 4.50
CA LEU A 79 7.01 -8.69 4.48
C LEU A 79 7.54 -8.34 5.87
N LYS A 80 6.77 -7.59 6.67
CA LYS A 80 7.10 -7.29 8.07
C LYS A 80 7.13 -8.54 8.93
N ALA A 81 6.18 -9.46 8.74
CA ALA A 81 6.17 -10.74 9.43
C ALA A 81 7.42 -11.59 9.08
N THR A 82 7.77 -11.66 7.79
CA THR A 82 8.98 -12.33 7.31
C THR A 82 10.25 -11.68 7.88
N LEU A 83 10.36 -10.35 7.85
CA LEU A 83 11.48 -9.62 8.44
C LEU A 83 11.65 -9.95 9.93
N ALA A 84 10.55 -9.89 10.69
CA ALA A 84 10.57 -10.20 12.11
C ALA A 84 10.97 -11.65 12.40
N GLN A 85 10.59 -12.60 11.54
CA GLN A 85 11.02 -14.00 11.65
C GLN A 85 12.54 -14.12 11.44
N TYR A 86 13.09 -13.51 10.39
CA TYR A 86 14.53 -13.55 10.13
C TYR A 86 15.34 -12.90 11.25
N GLU A 87 14.90 -11.73 11.75
CA GLU A 87 15.57 -11.05 12.86
C GLU A 87 15.61 -11.91 14.13
N ARG A 88 14.52 -12.61 14.46
CA ARG A 88 14.50 -13.56 15.59
C ARG A 88 15.43 -14.75 15.37
N THR A 89 15.46 -15.31 14.16
CA THR A 89 16.36 -16.43 13.83
C THR A 89 17.83 -16.01 13.93
N GLU A 90 18.20 -14.83 13.44
CA GLU A 90 19.57 -14.32 13.59
C GLU A 90 19.94 -14.09 15.07
N GLN A 91 19.04 -13.51 15.86
CA GLN A 91 19.26 -13.32 17.31
C GLN A 91 19.41 -14.65 18.05
N GLY A 92 18.57 -15.64 17.75
CA GLY A 92 18.64 -16.98 18.35
C GLY A 92 19.94 -17.71 18.00
N ASN A 93 20.41 -17.59 16.75
CA ASN A 93 21.69 -18.14 16.33
C ASN A 93 22.87 -17.45 17.03
N GLN A 94 22.85 -16.12 17.18
CA GLN A 94 23.88 -15.39 17.93
C GLN A 94 23.89 -15.73 19.43
N ALA A 95 22.73 -15.96 20.04
CA ALA A 95 22.63 -16.36 21.44
C ALA A 95 23.18 -17.78 21.69
N ASN A 96 22.91 -18.72 20.76
CA ASN A 96 23.44 -20.09 20.83
C ASN A 96 24.95 -20.19 20.53
N LEU A 97 25.54 -19.20 19.86
CA LEU A 97 26.97 -19.14 19.56
C LEU A 97 27.81 -18.49 20.67
N LYS A 98 27.19 -17.89 21.71
CA LYS A 98 27.94 -17.43 22.87
C LYS A 98 28.31 -18.64 23.75
N PRO A 99 29.60 -18.83 24.09
CA PRO A 99 29.99 -19.86 25.06
C PRO A 99 29.19 -19.65 26.35
N LYS A 100 28.68 -20.74 26.93
CA LYS A 100 28.21 -20.71 28.31
C LYS A 100 29.45 -20.64 29.19
N ASP A 101 29.68 -19.47 29.79
CA ASP A 101 30.63 -19.31 30.89
C ASP A 101 30.21 -20.19 32.10
#